data_AF-A0A317BZW7-F1
#
_entry.id   AF-A0A317BZW7-F1
#
_cell.length_a   1.000
_cell.length_b   1.000
_cell.length_c   1.000
_cell.angle_alpha   90.00
_cell.angle_beta   90.00
_cell.angle_gamma   90.00
#
_symmetry.space_group_name_H-M   'P 1'
#
loop_
_entity.id
_entity.type
_entity.pdbx_description
1 polymer ?
#
loop_
_entity_poly.entity_id
_entity_poly.type
_entity_poly.pdbx_seq_one_letter_code
_entity_poly.pdbx_strand_id
1 'polypeptide(L)'
;MENYQNTLSEIDENTPQDNRDIQRVEALLNALLEQYGQFALLIDNLETYQDSQSKKITDPDTQNWLQAAQNTTRHGLKLLTTSRYQLPDWPEHNIERIGKPIYTDYLAFLRQLKLPARFMVNSERQQTAYETLGANFRALHYFALATEGMTLIEEQQFLNVLAEVTHDIQINIALKELIEQCSEPQKELLHLMQVYPFSVNLSGIYRIAPVTMSVEKYLEHLLAVSLLERYWNTDIKEYEYVLPPLVSNWLEVNNTAKLDESLKQTAALYFLEQLENRTKDSWVHILNTIKLLSDSKLMPQAHRLILDWVVETLVNAAQYQELLRYWLPPLLQSDDRHIVGDALNQIGRVKSHVGEYESAIEVLKQAMEYTVNDDPDTYGSVLNNLANIQLDQGDYEKAIVNLEESLRFVRQGTDIEGEAITLNNLGQAYALMGDFENAYEYLEAALVVHHF
;
A
#
# COMPACT_ATOMS: atom_id res chain seq x y z
N MET A 1 3.29 -15.05 18.24
CA MET A 1 3.58 -15.67 16.93
C MET A 1 3.34 -17.17 16.94
N GLU A 2 3.90 -17.95 17.86
CA GLU A 2 3.62 -19.40 17.97
C GLU A 2 2.13 -19.70 18.20
N ASN A 3 1.47 -18.92 19.07
CA ASN A 3 0.02 -19.03 19.31
C ASN A 3 -0.84 -18.67 18.08
N TYR A 4 -0.37 -17.72 17.25
CA TYR A 4 -1.05 -17.33 16.01
C TYR A 4 -0.98 -18.45 14.96
N GLN A 5 0.20 -19.02 14.75
CA GLN A 5 0.41 -20.13 13.82
C GLN A 5 -0.40 -21.37 14.23
N ASN A 6 -0.44 -21.68 15.54
CA ASN A 6 -1.29 -22.76 16.04
C ASN A 6 -2.78 -22.50 15.78
N THR A 7 -3.25 -21.28 16.04
CA THR A 7 -4.66 -20.91 15.78
C THR A 7 -5.01 -20.98 14.28
N LEU A 8 -4.10 -20.57 13.39
CA LEU A 8 -4.29 -20.70 11.95
C LEU A 8 -4.41 -22.15 11.50
N SER A 9 -3.64 -23.06 12.12
CA SER A 9 -3.67 -24.49 11.80
C SER A 9 -4.96 -25.20 12.23
N GLU A 10 -5.73 -24.60 13.15
CA GLU A 10 -7.02 -25.13 13.61
C GLU A 10 -8.22 -24.68 12.77
N ILE A 11 -8.02 -23.77 11.80
CA ILE A 11 -9.07 -23.29 10.90
C ILE A 11 -9.40 -24.39 9.88
N ASP A 12 -10.60 -24.97 9.98
CA ASP A 12 -11.07 -26.02 9.07
C ASP A 12 -11.14 -25.52 7.62
N GLU A 13 -10.40 -26.16 6.73
CA GLU A 13 -10.36 -25.84 5.30
C GLU A 13 -11.69 -26.06 4.57
N ASN A 14 -12.61 -26.83 5.15
CA ASN A 14 -13.96 -27.02 4.60
C ASN A 14 -14.91 -25.86 4.96
N THR A 15 -14.49 -24.94 5.83
CA THR A 15 -15.25 -23.75 6.18
C THR A 15 -15.37 -22.84 4.95
N PRO A 16 -16.55 -22.21 4.71
CA PRO A 16 -16.71 -21.23 3.64
C PRO A 16 -15.62 -20.16 3.68
N GLN A 17 -15.15 -19.75 2.51
CA GLN A 17 -13.98 -18.88 2.37
C GLN A 17 -14.04 -17.63 3.26
N ASP A 18 -15.16 -16.91 3.22
CA ASP A 18 -15.37 -15.68 3.99
C ASP A 18 -15.23 -15.93 5.50
N ASN A 19 -15.75 -17.05 6.00
CA ASN A 19 -15.64 -17.42 7.42
C ASN A 19 -14.21 -17.77 7.81
N ARG A 20 -13.44 -18.40 6.92
CA ARG A 20 -12.01 -18.67 7.16
C ARG A 20 -11.22 -17.37 7.24
N ASP A 21 -11.45 -16.46 6.30
CA ASP A 21 -10.72 -15.19 6.25
C ASP A 21 -11.03 -14.33 7.50
N ILE A 22 -12.27 -14.34 8.00
CA ILE A 22 -12.62 -13.73 9.30
C ILE A 22 -11.82 -14.37 10.45
N GLN A 23 -11.82 -15.71 10.56
CA GLN A 23 -11.11 -16.41 11.63
C GLN A 23 -9.59 -16.13 11.61
N ARG A 24 -8.99 -15.99 10.42
CA ARG A 24 -7.59 -15.61 10.27
C ARG A 24 -7.32 -14.21 10.82
N VAL A 25 -8.16 -13.25 10.50
CA VAL A 25 -8.04 -11.89 11.03
C VAL A 25 -8.25 -11.86 12.54
N GLU A 26 -9.21 -12.62 13.08
CA GLU A 26 -9.43 -12.75 14.53
C GLU A 26 -8.19 -13.31 15.23
N ALA A 27 -7.60 -14.37 14.69
CA ALA A 27 -6.37 -14.96 15.22
C ALA A 27 -5.24 -13.91 15.28
N LEU A 28 -5.12 -13.08 14.24
CA LEU A 28 -4.11 -12.02 14.19
C LEU A 28 -4.36 -10.95 15.25
N LEU A 29 -5.60 -10.45 15.35
CA LEU A 29 -5.97 -9.43 16.32
C LEU A 29 -5.79 -9.93 17.76
N ASN A 30 -6.13 -11.19 18.03
CA ASN A 30 -5.90 -11.82 19.34
C ASN A 30 -4.41 -11.96 19.65
N ALA A 31 -3.59 -12.37 18.68
CA ALA A 31 -2.14 -12.45 18.87
C ALA A 31 -1.51 -11.07 19.15
N LEU A 32 -2.01 -10.02 18.50
CA LEU A 32 -1.61 -8.63 18.79
C LEU A 32 -2.06 -8.21 20.20
N LEU A 33 -3.27 -8.59 20.65
CA LEU A 33 -3.72 -8.33 22.01
C LEU A 33 -2.85 -9.05 23.04
N GLU A 34 -2.46 -10.30 22.80
CA GLU A 34 -1.55 -11.03 23.69
C GLU A 34 -0.18 -10.36 23.78
N GLN A 35 0.33 -9.84 22.66
CA GLN A 35 1.64 -9.21 22.61
C GLN A 35 1.66 -7.82 23.25
N TYR A 36 0.65 -6.99 22.97
CA TYR A 36 0.63 -5.58 23.36
C TYR A 36 -0.32 -5.26 24.54
N GLY A 37 -1.11 -6.24 24.98
CA GLY A 37 -2.07 -6.13 26.08
C GLY A 37 -3.36 -5.41 25.70
N GLN A 38 -3.25 -4.19 25.17
CA GLN A 38 -4.37 -3.40 24.66
C GLN A 38 -3.93 -2.57 23.46
N PHE A 39 -4.70 -2.59 22.38
CA PHE A 39 -4.52 -1.66 21.28
C PHE A 39 -5.87 -1.24 20.69
N ALA A 40 -5.85 -0.16 19.91
CA ALA A 40 -7.00 0.30 19.16
C ALA A 40 -6.77 0.08 17.67
N LEU A 41 -7.78 -0.46 16.99
CA LEU A 41 -7.83 -0.50 15.53
C LEU A 41 -8.64 0.70 15.07
N LEU A 42 -7.98 1.61 14.33
CA LEU A 42 -8.62 2.75 13.70
C LEU A 42 -8.81 2.46 12.21
N ILE A 43 -10.07 2.52 11.75
CA ILE A 43 -10.40 2.45 10.33
C ILE A 43 -11.04 3.78 9.93
N ASP A 44 -10.31 4.56 9.14
CA ASP A 44 -10.73 5.91 8.74
C ASP A 44 -11.36 5.90 7.33
N ASN A 45 -12.34 6.77 7.09
CA ASN A 45 -13.04 6.97 5.80
C ASN A 45 -13.69 5.71 5.23
N LEU A 46 -14.40 4.97 6.08
CA LEU A 46 -15.03 3.71 5.71
C LEU A 46 -16.06 3.87 4.58
N GLU A 47 -16.58 5.08 4.33
CA GLU A 47 -17.45 5.35 3.18
C GLU A 47 -16.83 5.06 1.82
N THR A 48 -15.49 5.00 1.74
CA THR A 48 -14.76 4.63 0.52
C THR A 48 -15.11 3.22 0.05
N TYR A 49 -15.49 2.35 0.99
CA TYR A 49 -15.86 0.96 0.74
C TYR A 49 -17.37 0.74 0.93
N GLN A 50 -18.19 1.79 0.97
CA GLN A 50 -19.64 1.66 1.11
C GLN A 50 -20.37 1.86 -0.22
N ASP A 51 -21.39 1.04 -0.46
CA ASP A 51 -22.33 1.29 -1.54
C ASP A 51 -23.13 2.57 -1.26
N SER A 52 -23.22 3.41 -2.28
CA SER A 52 -23.85 4.73 -2.18
C SER A 52 -25.34 4.67 -1.80
N GLN A 53 -26.05 3.59 -2.12
CA GLN A 53 -27.49 3.46 -1.84
C GLN A 53 -27.77 2.71 -0.55
N SER A 54 -27.26 1.48 -0.45
CA SER A 54 -27.48 0.58 0.69
C SER A 54 -26.63 0.93 1.91
N LYS A 55 -25.56 1.70 1.73
CA LYS A 55 -24.57 2.07 2.77
C LYS A 55 -23.84 0.87 3.39
N LYS A 56 -23.99 -0.31 2.80
CA LYS A 56 -23.28 -1.53 3.21
C LYS A 56 -21.86 -1.51 2.66
N ILE A 57 -20.96 -2.18 3.36
CA ILE A 57 -19.61 -2.42 2.86
C ILE A 57 -19.69 -3.27 1.59
N THR A 58 -19.01 -2.84 0.53
CA THR A 58 -18.92 -3.53 -0.76
C THR A 58 -17.67 -4.37 -0.88
N ASP A 59 -16.62 -4.03 -0.12
CA ASP A 59 -15.34 -4.72 -0.14
C ASP A 59 -15.35 -5.91 0.83
N PRO A 60 -15.24 -7.16 0.34
CA PRO A 60 -15.31 -8.35 1.19
C PRO A 60 -14.22 -8.39 2.26
N ASP A 61 -13.00 -7.96 1.93
CA ASP A 61 -11.87 -7.99 2.87
C ASP A 61 -12.09 -7.00 4.01
N THR A 62 -12.52 -5.78 3.70
CA THR A 62 -12.92 -4.77 4.70
C THR A 62 -14.05 -5.29 5.58
N GLN A 63 -15.03 -5.98 5.00
CA GLN A 63 -16.12 -6.59 5.77
C GLN A 63 -15.60 -7.67 6.72
N ASN A 64 -14.69 -8.52 6.26
CA ASN A 64 -14.06 -9.56 7.08
C ASN A 64 -13.27 -8.95 8.24
N TRP A 65 -12.48 -7.90 7.98
CA TRP A 65 -11.74 -7.17 9.01
C TRP A 65 -12.65 -6.52 10.06
N LEU A 66 -13.74 -5.88 9.64
CA LEU A 66 -14.70 -5.27 10.56
C LEU A 66 -15.36 -6.33 11.44
N GLN A 67 -15.81 -7.44 10.85
CA GLN A 67 -16.46 -8.53 11.58
C GLN A 67 -15.51 -9.17 12.60
N ALA A 68 -14.27 -9.46 12.19
CA ALA A 68 -13.24 -10.00 13.07
C ALA A 68 -12.89 -9.04 14.21
N ALA A 69 -12.73 -7.75 13.92
CA ALA A 69 -12.47 -6.73 14.92
C ALA A 69 -13.62 -6.59 15.92
N GLN A 70 -14.87 -6.60 15.45
CA GLN A 70 -16.05 -6.59 16.31
C GLN A 70 -16.07 -7.78 17.27
N ASN A 71 -15.81 -8.98 16.77
CA ASN A 71 -15.74 -10.18 17.60
C ASN A 71 -14.61 -10.08 18.64
N THR A 72 -13.48 -9.50 18.25
CA THR A 72 -12.30 -9.32 19.09
C THR A 72 -12.45 -8.21 20.15
N THR A 73 -13.43 -7.30 20.02
CA THR A 73 -13.68 -6.27 21.04
C THR A 73 -13.96 -6.85 22.44
N ARG A 74 -14.56 -8.04 22.49
CA ARG A 74 -14.82 -8.78 23.75
C ARG A 74 -13.54 -9.17 24.49
N HIS A 75 -12.42 -9.22 23.78
CA HIS A 75 -11.09 -9.58 24.29
C HIS A 75 -10.21 -8.36 24.59
N GLY A 76 -10.74 -7.14 24.46
CA GLY A 76 -10.05 -5.90 24.86
C GLY A 76 -9.59 -5.01 23.71
N LEU A 77 -9.80 -5.41 22.45
CA LEU A 77 -9.59 -4.55 21.29
C LEU A 77 -10.55 -3.36 21.31
N LYS A 78 -10.04 -2.15 21.09
CA LYS A 78 -10.87 -0.97 20.86
C LYS A 78 -10.99 -0.72 19.36
N LEU A 79 -12.16 -0.94 18.79
CA LEU A 79 -12.43 -0.61 17.39
C LEU A 79 -12.99 0.80 17.29
N LEU A 80 -12.30 1.68 16.58
CA LEU A 80 -12.80 3.01 16.22
C LEU A 80 -12.88 3.11 14.70
N THR A 81 -14.05 3.46 14.18
CA THR A 81 -14.26 3.64 12.75
C THR A 81 -14.82 5.03 12.48
N THR A 82 -14.35 5.69 11.43
CA THR A 82 -14.99 6.92 10.93
C THR A 82 -15.71 6.60 9.62
N SER A 83 -16.89 7.18 9.43
CA SER A 83 -17.60 7.10 8.16
C SER A 83 -18.54 8.29 8.00
N ARG A 84 -18.75 8.72 6.76
CA ARG A 84 -19.87 9.62 6.42
C ARG A 84 -21.23 8.99 6.62
N TYR A 85 -21.36 7.67 6.40
CA TYR A 85 -22.63 6.98 6.49
C TYR A 85 -22.61 5.92 7.59
N GLN A 86 -23.66 5.92 8.40
CA GLN A 86 -23.90 4.84 9.35
C GLN A 86 -23.98 3.50 8.62
N LEU A 87 -23.27 2.51 9.14
CA LEU A 87 -23.41 1.13 8.70
C LEU A 87 -24.80 0.58 9.11
N PRO A 88 -25.57 0.01 8.17
CA PRO A 88 -26.94 -0.44 8.44
C PRO A 88 -27.04 -1.45 9.59
N ASP A 89 -26.05 -2.32 9.71
CA ASP A 89 -26.06 -3.47 10.63
C ASP A 89 -25.39 -3.15 11.98
N TRP A 90 -24.93 -1.91 12.21
CA TRP A 90 -24.25 -1.51 13.44
C TRP A 90 -25.22 -0.89 14.47
N PRO A 91 -25.08 -1.25 15.76
CA PRO A 91 -26.01 -0.81 16.79
C PRO A 91 -25.87 0.69 17.09
N GLU A 92 -27.00 1.40 17.18
CA GLU A 92 -27.04 2.85 17.36
C GLU A 92 -26.30 3.37 18.59
N HIS A 93 -26.28 2.60 19.69
CA HIS A 93 -25.65 3.03 20.94
C HIS A 93 -24.11 3.07 20.88
N ASN A 94 -23.50 2.48 19.84
CA ASN A 94 -22.06 2.53 19.60
C ASN A 94 -21.69 3.60 18.56
N ILE A 95 -22.65 4.41 18.12
CA ILE A 95 -22.45 5.42 17.09
C ILE A 95 -22.40 6.80 17.73
N GLU A 96 -21.22 7.38 17.73
CA GLU A 96 -21.04 8.78 18.07
C GLU A 96 -21.25 9.63 16.83
N ARG A 97 -22.40 10.31 16.76
CA ARG A 97 -22.66 11.29 15.70
C ARG A 97 -21.91 12.57 16.04
N ILE A 98 -20.92 12.91 15.22
CA ILE A 98 -20.24 14.20 15.33
C ILE A 98 -21.27 15.31 15.07
N GLY A 99 -21.76 15.90 16.14
CA GLY A 99 -22.74 16.97 16.11
C GLY A 99 -22.12 18.30 15.71
N LYS A 100 -22.99 19.32 15.60
CA LYS A 100 -22.56 20.69 15.36
C LYS A 100 -21.63 21.15 16.50
N PRO A 101 -20.34 21.46 16.26
CA PRO A 101 -19.46 21.95 17.30
C PRO A 101 -20.00 23.23 17.93
N ILE A 102 -19.75 23.42 19.23
CA ILE A 102 -20.21 24.61 19.95
C ILE A 102 -19.51 25.84 19.38
N TYR A 103 -20.24 26.95 19.25
CA TYR A 103 -19.73 28.17 18.62
C TYR A 103 -18.42 28.68 19.24
N THR A 104 -18.21 28.51 20.55
CA THR A 104 -16.97 28.91 21.23
C THR A 104 -15.75 28.09 20.80
N ASP A 105 -15.91 26.78 20.66
CA ASP A 105 -14.84 25.89 20.20
C ASP A 105 -14.54 26.16 18.73
N TYR A 106 -15.58 26.45 17.97
CA TYR A 106 -15.46 26.90 16.59
C TYR A 106 -14.69 28.21 16.45
N LEU A 107 -14.97 29.22 17.29
CA LEU A 107 -14.19 30.45 17.33
C LEU A 107 -12.73 30.21 17.74
N ALA A 108 -12.49 29.29 18.68
CA ALA A 108 -11.13 28.93 19.09
C ALA A 108 -10.36 28.27 17.94
N PHE A 109 -11.00 27.35 17.21
CA PHE A 109 -10.44 26.72 16.02
C PHE A 109 -10.19 27.74 14.90
N LEU A 110 -11.14 28.64 14.65
CA LEU A 110 -11.01 29.73 13.67
C LEU A 110 -9.75 30.58 13.89
N ARG A 111 -9.39 30.84 15.16
CA ARG A 111 -8.18 31.60 15.51
C ARG A 111 -6.89 30.85 15.24
N GLN A 112 -6.93 29.52 15.16
CA GLN A 112 -5.78 28.70 14.80
C GLN A 112 -5.57 28.64 13.28
N LEU A 113 -6.66 28.80 12.51
CA LEU A 113 -6.59 28.89 11.07
C LEU A 113 -6.00 30.23 10.63
N LYS A 114 -5.15 30.21 9.60
CA LYS A 114 -4.58 31.41 8.98
C LYS A 114 -5.58 32.05 8.00
N LEU A 115 -6.76 32.41 8.50
CA LEU A 115 -7.83 32.99 7.67
C LEU A 115 -7.61 34.48 7.38
N PRO A 116 -8.24 35.00 6.32
CA PRO A 116 -8.19 36.42 5.99
C PRO A 116 -8.66 37.30 7.16
N ALA A 117 -7.90 38.35 7.47
CA ALA A 117 -8.18 39.23 8.61
C ALA A 117 -9.59 39.85 8.54
N ARG A 118 -10.09 40.15 7.33
CA ARG A 118 -11.44 40.69 7.11
C ARG A 118 -12.54 39.73 7.58
N PHE A 119 -12.32 38.41 7.50
CA PHE A 119 -13.25 37.42 8.04
C PHE A 119 -13.15 37.34 9.57
N MET A 120 -11.94 37.50 10.11
CA MET A 120 -11.67 37.34 11.54
C MET A 120 -12.18 38.50 12.42
N VAL A 121 -12.39 39.69 11.86
CA VAL A 121 -12.75 40.90 12.63
C VAL A 121 -14.27 41.08 12.80
N ASN A 122 -15.11 40.38 12.01
CA ASN A 122 -16.56 40.56 12.05
C ASN A 122 -17.27 39.35 12.70
N SER A 123 -17.74 39.51 13.94
CA SER A 123 -18.41 38.45 14.70
C SER A 123 -19.77 38.04 14.11
N GLU A 124 -20.52 39.00 13.55
CA GLU A 124 -21.80 38.69 12.89
C GLU A 124 -21.57 37.82 11.65
N ARG A 125 -20.56 38.15 10.85
CA ARG A 125 -20.12 37.35 9.70
C ARG A 125 -19.70 35.93 10.10
N GLN A 126 -18.93 35.80 11.18
CA GLN A 126 -18.55 34.48 11.72
C GLN A 126 -19.75 33.67 12.18
N GLN A 127 -20.72 34.32 12.83
CA GLN A 127 -21.92 33.65 13.31
C GLN A 127 -22.83 33.22 12.16
N THR A 128 -23.05 34.07 11.16
CA THR A 128 -23.79 33.72 9.94
C THR A 128 -23.13 32.56 9.20
N ALA A 129 -21.80 32.59 9.02
CA ALA A 129 -21.09 31.48 8.39
C ALA A 129 -21.18 30.18 9.21
N TYR A 130 -21.09 30.26 10.54
CA TYR A 130 -21.28 29.12 11.44
C TYR A 130 -22.69 28.51 11.35
N GLU A 131 -23.71 29.35 11.25
CA GLU A 131 -25.11 28.93 11.12
C GLU A 131 -25.37 28.31 9.74
N THR A 132 -24.97 28.99 8.68
CA THR A 132 -25.17 28.56 7.28
C THR A 132 -24.42 27.28 6.95
N LEU A 133 -23.15 27.16 7.35
CA LEU A 133 -22.29 26.02 6.99
C LEU A 133 -22.40 24.83 7.96
N GLY A 134 -23.37 24.87 8.88
CA GLY A 134 -23.57 23.82 9.88
C GLY A 134 -22.38 23.59 10.80
N ALA A 135 -21.53 24.60 10.95
CA ALA A 135 -20.24 24.51 11.65
C ALA A 135 -19.29 23.43 11.11
N ASN A 136 -19.40 23.10 9.82
CA ASN A 136 -18.39 22.31 9.15
C ASN A 136 -17.09 23.12 9.00
N PHE A 137 -16.04 22.68 9.69
CA PHE A 137 -14.75 23.37 9.73
C PHE A 137 -14.10 23.53 8.35
N ARG A 138 -14.23 22.53 7.48
CA ARG A 138 -13.62 22.54 6.15
C ARG A 138 -14.42 23.42 5.19
N ALA A 139 -15.76 23.34 5.23
CA ALA A 139 -16.65 24.24 4.48
C ALA A 139 -16.38 25.70 4.83
N LEU A 140 -16.24 25.98 6.13
CA LEU A 140 -15.91 27.30 6.63
C LEU A 140 -14.55 27.77 6.14
N HIS A 141 -13.54 26.92 6.25
CA HIS A 141 -12.20 27.28 5.81
C HIS A 141 -12.24 27.69 4.34
N TYR A 142 -12.85 26.87 3.48
CA TYR A 142 -13.01 27.19 2.07
C TYR A 142 -13.86 28.43 1.84
N PHE A 143 -14.95 28.63 2.57
CA PHE A 143 -15.75 29.85 2.48
C PHE A 143 -14.95 31.10 2.83
N ALA A 144 -14.21 31.08 3.94
CA ALA A 144 -13.44 32.23 4.39
C ALA A 144 -12.32 32.59 3.40
N LEU A 145 -11.69 31.59 2.78
CA LEU A 145 -10.68 31.78 1.74
C LEU A 145 -11.31 32.27 0.43
N ALA A 146 -12.39 31.64 -0.03
CA ALA A 146 -13.09 32.02 -1.26
C ALA A 146 -13.68 33.43 -1.21
N THR A 147 -14.02 33.94 -0.03
CA THR A 147 -14.62 35.28 0.14
C THR A 147 -13.58 36.39 0.37
N GLU A 148 -12.28 36.11 0.29
CA GLU A 148 -11.22 37.11 0.52
C GLU A 148 -11.31 38.27 -0.49
N GLY A 149 -11.56 37.96 -1.76
CA GLY A 149 -11.69 38.93 -2.85
C GLY A 149 -13.08 39.52 -3.07
N MET A 150 -14.11 38.99 -2.39
CA MET A 150 -15.51 39.35 -2.66
C MET A 150 -15.93 40.68 -2.01
N THR A 151 -16.79 41.42 -2.68
CA THR A 151 -17.57 42.51 -2.06
C THR A 151 -18.55 41.94 -1.03
N LEU A 152 -19.05 42.79 -0.11
CA LEU A 152 -20.05 42.35 0.88
C LEU A 152 -21.34 41.84 0.24
N ILE A 153 -21.68 42.33 -0.95
CA ILE A 153 -22.89 41.92 -1.67
C ILE A 153 -22.69 40.53 -2.29
N GLU A 154 -21.58 40.32 -2.99
CA GLU A 154 -21.23 39.01 -3.58
C GLU A 154 -21.14 37.94 -2.51
N GLU A 155 -20.50 38.26 -1.38
CA GLU A 155 -20.42 37.34 -0.25
C GLU A 155 -21.80 36.98 0.31
N GLN A 156 -22.70 37.96 0.48
CA GLN A 156 -24.04 37.69 0.98
C GLN A 156 -24.84 36.82 0.00
N GLN A 157 -24.68 37.05 -1.30
CA GLN A 157 -25.28 36.20 -2.33
C GLN A 157 -24.73 34.77 -2.25
N PHE A 158 -23.42 34.63 -2.04
CA PHE A 158 -22.79 33.33 -1.88
C PHE A 158 -23.29 32.57 -0.64
N LEU A 159 -23.44 33.27 0.49
CA LEU A 159 -24.06 32.71 1.70
C LEU A 159 -25.49 32.25 1.48
N ASN A 160 -26.29 33.02 0.72
CA ASN A 160 -27.67 32.65 0.42
C ASN A 160 -27.73 31.36 -0.43
N VAL A 161 -26.84 31.22 -1.43
CA VAL A 161 -26.72 29.98 -2.22
C VAL A 161 -26.35 28.80 -1.33
N LEU A 162 -25.40 28.98 -0.42
CA LEU A 162 -24.97 27.93 0.51
C LEU A 162 -26.07 27.53 1.51
N ALA A 163 -26.92 28.47 1.93
CA ALA A 163 -28.01 28.22 2.87
C ALA A 163 -29.12 27.32 2.30
N GLU A 164 -29.27 27.26 0.98
CA GLU A 164 -30.34 26.51 0.30
C GLU A 164 -29.96 25.05 -0.02
N VAL A 165 -28.71 24.65 0.22
CA VAL A 165 -28.19 23.33 -0.16
C VAL A 165 -27.76 22.49 1.05
N THR A 166 -27.69 21.17 0.88
CA THR A 166 -27.20 20.25 1.92
C THR A 166 -25.70 20.45 2.23
N HIS A 167 -25.24 20.10 3.43
CA HIS A 167 -23.85 20.28 3.87
C HIS A 167 -22.79 19.70 2.91
N ASP A 168 -23.02 18.52 2.33
CA ASP A 168 -22.09 17.92 1.35
C ASP A 168 -21.98 18.79 0.09
N ILE A 169 -23.09 19.39 -0.33
CA ILE A 169 -23.15 20.30 -1.47
C ILE A 169 -22.52 21.65 -1.09
N GLN A 170 -22.68 22.13 0.15
CA GLN A 170 -22.06 23.37 0.63
C GLN A 170 -20.54 23.32 0.50
N ILE A 171 -19.92 22.23 0.94
CA ILE A 171 -18.47 22.04 0.84
C ILE A 171 -18.04 22.05 -0.63
N ASN A 172 -18.76 21.34 -1.50
CA ASN A 172 -18.44 21.26 -2.93
C ASN A 172 -18.62 22.61 -3.65
N ILE A 173 -19.60 23.42 -3.25
CA ILE A 173 -19.79 24.79 -3.77
C ILE A 173 -18.65 25.71 -3.30
N ALA A 174 -18.30 25.65 -2.01
CA ALA A 174 -17.18 26.43 -1.46
C ALA A 174 -15.84 26.05 -2.11
N LEU A 175 -15.61 24.75 -2.30
CA LEU A 175 -14.43 24.22 -2.97
C LEU A 175 -14.39 24.62 -4.46
N LYS A 176 -15.52 24.55 -5.16
CA LYS A 176 -15.64 24.99 -6.55
C LYS A 176 -15.24 26.45 -6.70
N GLU A 177 -15.83 27.33 -5.89
CA GLU A 177 -15.55 28.77 -5.93
C GLU A 177 -14.06 29.04 -5.68
N LEU A 178 -13.46 28.36 -4.70
CA LEU A 178 -12.03 28.47 -4.39
C LEU A 178 -11.14 28.01 -5.56
N ILE A 179 -11.48 26.90 -6.22
CA ILE A 179 -10.76 26.41 -7.38
C ILE A 179 -10.93 27.36 -8.59
N GLU A 180 -12.11 27.94 -8.79
CA GLU A 180 -12.35 28.91 -9.88
C GLU A 180 -11.48 30.17 -9.74
N GLN A 181 -11.20 30.60 -8.51
CA GLN A 181 -10.30 31.72 -8.20
C GLN A 181 -8.81 31.40 -8.38
N CYS A 182 -8.44 30.12 -8.50
CA CYS A 182 -7.07 29.74 -8.78
C CYS A 182 -6.66 30.16 -10.20
N SER A 183 -5.40 30.58 -10.35
CA SER A 183 -4.78 30.79 -11.66
C SER A 183 -4.69 29.49 -12.45
N GLU A 184 -4.65 29.58 -13.78
CA GLU A 184 -4.54 28.40 -14.65
C GLU A 184 -3.35 27.47 -14.30
N PRO A 185 -2.13 27.98 -13.99
CA PRO A 185 -1.04 27.11 -13.54
C PRO A 185 -1.31 26.36 -12.21
N GLN A 186 -2.12 26.94 -11.32
CA GLN A 186 -2.50 26.27 -10.07
C GLN A 186 -3.52 25.16 -10.31
N LYS A 187 -4.51 25.42 -11.19
CA LYS A 187 -5.47 24.40 -11.63
C LYS A 187 -4.77 23.26 -12.36
N GLU A 188 -3.79 23.59 -13.21
CA GLU A 188 -2.94 22.61 -13.89
C GLU A 188 -2.15 21.78 -12.88
N LEU A 189 -1.50 22.39 -11.89
CA LEU A 189 -0.78 21.66 -10.84
C LEU A 189 -1.71 20.74 -10.03
N LEU A 190 -2.90 21.20 -9.66
CA LEU A 190 -3.89 20.37 -8.97
C LEU A 190 -4.33 19.18 -9.83
N HIS A 191 -4.55 19.39 -11.12
CA HIS A 191 -4.86 18.33 -12.05
C HIS A 191 -3.72 17.31 -12.13
N LEU A 192 -2.48 17.77 -12.32
CA LEU A 192 -1.30 16.91 -12.39
C LEU A 192 -1.12 16.09 -11.11
N MET A 193 -1.30 16.69 -9.93
CA MET A 193 -1.18 16.00 -8.63
C MET A 193 -2.11 14.80 -8.45
N GLN A 194 -3.20 14.69 -9.22
CA GLN A 194 -4.11 13.53 -9.18
C GLN A 194 -3.42 12.21 -9.58
N VAL A 195 -2.25 12.24 -10.22
CA VAL A 195 -1.47 11.02 -10.49
C VAL A 195 -0.85 10.40 -9.23
N TYR A 196 -0.78 11.16 -8.13
CA TYR A 196 -0.27 10.72 -6.84
C TYR A 196 -1.42 10.52 -5.84
N PRO A 197 -1.92 9.28 -5.67
CA PRO A 197 -2.92 8.96 -4.65
C PRO A 197 -2.32 8.95 -3.23
N PHE A 198 -0.99 8.95 -3.13
CA PHE A 198 -0.24 8.95 -1.87
C PHE A 198 0.64 10.21 -1.78
N SER A 199 1.19 10.48 -0.60
CA SER A 199 2.06 11.63 -0.39
C SER A 199 3.35 11.54 -1.21
N VAL A 200 3.77 12.66 -1.78
CA VAL A 200 4.97 12.78 -2.63
C VAL A 200 5.82 13.97 -2.19
N ASN A 201 7.15 13.87 -2.24
CA ASN A 201 8.02 15.01 -1.95
C ASN A 201 8.09 15.98 -3.14
N LEU A 202 8.80 17.10 -2.96
CA LEU A 202 8.92 18.13 -3.99
C LEU A 202 9.56 17.60 -5.29
N SER A 203 10.55 16.71 -5.20
CA SER A 203 11.21 16.12 -6.36
C SER A 203 10.25 15.30 -7.22
N GLY A 204 9.32 14.56 -6.62
CA GLY A 204 8.28 13.84 -7.38
C GLY A 204 7.31 14.79 -8.09
N ILE A 205 6.92 15.91 -7.46
CA ILE A 205 6.07 16.92 -8.12
C ILE A 205 6.77 17.49 -9.36
N TYR A 206 8.08 17.72 -9.28
CA TYR A 206 8.88 18.15 -10.42
C TYR A 206 8.97 17.13 -11.57
N ARG A 207 8.74 15.84 -11.32
CA ARG A 207 8.69 14.83 -12.39
C ARG A 207 7.49 15.00 -13.31
N ILE A 208 6.38 15.51 -12.80
CA ILE A 208 5.12 15.63 -13.54
C ILE A 208 4.81 17.07 -13.97
N ALA A 209 5.42 18.07 -13.31
CA ALA A 209 5.20 19.48 -13.61
C ALA A 209 6.00 19.94 -14.85
N PRO A 210 5.45 20.81 -15.70
CA PRO A 210 6.20 21.45 -16.77
C PRO A 210 7.41 22.22 -16.22
N VAL A 211 8.55 22.15 -16.91
CA VAL A 211 9.81 22.82 -16.50
C VAL A 211 9.65 24.35 -16.36
N THR A 212 8.71 24.94 -17.08
CA THR A 212 8.40 26.38 -17.02
C THR A 212 7.53 26.76 -15.82
N MET A 213 6.95 25.79 -15.11
CA MET A 213 6.06 26.01 -13.98
C MET A 213 6.87 26.34 -12.73
N SER A 214 6.55 27.46 -12.07
CA SER A 214 7.10 27.80 -10.75
C SER A 214 6.41 27.01 -9.64
N VAL A 215 6.71 25.71 -9.54
CA VAL A 215 6.03 24.74 -8.68
C VAL A 215 5.91 25.23 -7.24
N GLU A 216 7.00 25.66 -6.58
CA GLU A 216 6.96 26.07 -5.16
C GLU A 216 6.05 27.28 -4.93
N LYS A 217 6.05 28.24 -5.86
CA LYS A 217 5.18 29.41 -5.79
C LYS A 217 3.71 29.00 -5.79
N TYR A 218 3.34 28.04 -6.65
CA TYR A 218 1.97 27.56 -6.74
C TYR A 218 1.60 26.65 -5.57
N LEU A 219 2.52 25.78 -5.13
CA LEU A 219 2.35 24.94 -3.94
C LEU A 219 2.07 25.79 -2.69
N GLU A 220 2.85 26.82 -2.41
CA GLU A 220 2.65 27.66 -1.21
C GLU A 220 1.26 28.31 -1.22
N HIS A 221 0.75 28.73 -2.38
CA HIS A 221 -0.62 29.23 -2.48
C HIS A 221 -1.66 28.13 -2.26
N LEU A 222 -1.53 26.98 -2.93
CA LEU A 222 -2.47 25.86 -2.80
C LEU A 222 -2.52 25.30 -1.36
N LEU A 223 -1.39 25.32 -0.66
CA LEU A 223 -1.28 25.01 0.77
C LEU A 223 -1.97 26.08 1.63
N ALA A 224 -1.75 27.36 1.33
CA ALA A 224 -2.41 28.45 2.05
C ALA A 224 -3.94 28.37 1.94
N VAL A 225 -4.47 27.89 0.80
CA VAL A 225 -5.90 27.69 0.59
C VAL A 225 -6.40 26.27 0.91
N SER A 226 -5.55 25.39 1.45
CA SER A 226 -5.90 24.00 1.81
C SER A 226 -6.50 23.16 0.68
N LEU A 227 -6.08 23.45 -0.56
CA LEU A 227 -6.30 22.60 -1.72
C LEU A 227 -5.22 21.49 -1.82
N LEU A 228 -4.10 21.69 -1.13
CA LEU A 228 -3.09 20.67 -0.85
C LEU A 228 -2.81 20.60 0.66
N GLU A 229 -2.34 19.46 1.12
CA GLU A 229 -1.85 19.27 2.48
C GLU A 229 -0.35 18.93 2.45
N ARG A 230 0.38 19.32 3.51
CA ARG A 230 1.82 19.09 3.64
C ARG A 230 2.15 18.49 5.00
N TYR A 231 2.97 17.44 5.00
CA TYR A 231 3.43 16.77 6.21
C TYR A 231 4.95 16.66 6.22
N TRP A 232 5.54 16.64 7.41
CA TRP A 232 6.96 16.38 7.57
C TRP A 232 7.19 14.87 7.67
N ASN A 233 7.89 14.28 6.71
CA ASN A 233 8.30 12.89 6.77
C ASN A 233 9.61 12.79 7.57
N THR A 234 9.56 12.10 8.71
CA THR A 234 10.70 11.97 9.63
C THR A 234 11.81 11.09 9.10
N ASP A 235 11.48 10.14 8.22
CA ASP A 235 12.42 9.11 7.76
C ASP A 235 13.37 9.71 6.73
N ILE A 236 12.82 10.45 5.76
CA ILE A 236 13.59 11.13 4.71
C ILE A 236 13.97 12.57 5.05
N LYS A 237 13.43 13.13 6.14
CA LYS A 237 13.63 14.53 6.57
C LYS A 237 13.27 15.54 5.49
N GLU A 238 12.16 15.30 4.82
CA GLU A 238 11.61 16.18 3.78
C GLU A 238 10.12 16.40 3.99
N TYR A 239 9.61 17.46 3.37
CA TYR A 239 8.18 17.66 3.28
C TYR A 239 7.57 16.83 2.16
N GLU A 240 6.45 16.20 2.48
CA GLU A 240 5.59 15.54 1.51
C GLU A 240 4.27 16.29 1.36
N TYR A 241 3.72 16.19 0.17
CA TYR A 241 2.51 16.88 -0.27
C TYR A 241 1.51 15.83 -0.72
N VAL A 242 0.24 16.03 -0.37
CA VAL A 242 -0.84 15.15 -0.82
C VAL A 242 -2.02 15.99 -1.29
N LEU A 243 -2.74 15.45 -2.26
CA LEU A 243 -4.04 15.95 -2.66
C LEU A 243 -5.09 15.39 -1.68
N PRO A 244 -5.80 16.23 -0.90
CA PRO A 244 -6.77 15.72 0.05
C PRO A 244 -7.89 14.95 -0.67
N PRO A 245 -8.43 13.85 -0.10
CA PRO A 245 -9.43 13.01 -0.77
C PRO A 245 -10.65 13.79 -1.28
N LEU A 246 -11.10 14.78 -0.50
CA LEU A 246 -12.20 15.67 -0.91
C LEU A 246 -11.88 16.45 -2.19
N VAL A 247 -10.66 16.97 -2.31
CA VAL A 247 -10.21 17.74 -3.48
C VAL A 247 -10.01 16.79 -4.67
N SER A 248 -9.40 15.63 -4.44
CA SER A 248 -9.23 14.60 -5.48
C SER A 248 -10.56 14.17 -6.07
N ASN A 249 -11.52 13.79 -5.22
CA ASN A 249 -12.86 13.36 -5.65
C ASN A 249 -13.60 14.47 -6.40
N TRP A 250 -13.49 15.72 -5.94
CA TRP A 250 -14.10 16.85 -6.63
C TRP A 250 -13.50 17.03 -8.03
N LEU A 251 -12.17 16.95 -8.16
CA LEU A 251 -11.49 17.06 -9.45
C LEU A 251 -11.83 15.89 -10.38
N GLU A 252 -11.94 14.66 -9.88
CA GLU A 252 -12.35 13.50 -10.67
C GLU A 252 -13.75 13.65 -11.26
N VAL A 253 -14.68 14.22 -10.51
CA VAL A 253 -16.07 14.43 -10.96
C VAL A 253 -16.21 15.63 -11.90
N ASN A 254 -15.46 16.71 -11.66
CA ASN A 254 -15.68 18.00 -12.33
C ASN A 254 -14.65 18.32 -13.42
N ASN A 255 -13.51 17.64 -13.45
CA ASN A 255 -12.49 17.87 -14.47
C ASN A 255 -12.69 16.91 -15.64
N THR A 256 -12.97 17.45 -16.83
CA THR A 256 -13.18 16.64 -18.04
C THR A 256 -11.87 16.20 -18.70
N ALA A 257 -10.73 16.79 -18.31
CA ALA A 257 -9.42 16.41 -18.83
C ALA A 257 -8.99 15.07 -18.23
N LYS A 258 -8.85 14.06 -19.08
CA LYS A 258 -8.33 12.75 -18.66
C LYS A 258 -6.83 12.87 -18.43
N LEU A 259 -6.37 12.41 -17.27
CA LEU A 259 -4.93 12.29 -16.99
C LEU A 259 -4.26 11.42 -18.03
N ASP A 260 -3.15 11.92 -18.57
CA ASP A 260 -2.33 11.17 -19.51
C ASP A 260 -1.74 9.93 -18.83
N GLU A 261 -1.76 8.82 -19.56
CA GLU A 261 -1.17 7.55 -19.14
C GLU A 261 0.34 7.69 -18.93
N SER A 262 1.02 8.52 -19.74
CA SER A 262 2.45 8.80 -19.60
C SER A 262 2.81 9.45 -18.26
N LEU A 263 1.93 10.31 -17.74
CA LEU A 263 2.11 10.96 -16.44
C LEU A 263 1.92 9.98 -15.29
N LYS A 264 0.93 9.08 -15.39
CA LYS A 264 0.74 8.00 -14.41
C LYS A 264 1.94 7.07 -14.35
N GLN A 265 2.47 6.69 -15.52
CA GLN A 265 3.70 5.89 -15.61
C GLN A 265 4.90 6.62 -15.00
N THR A 266 5.04 7.93 -15.28
CA THR A 266 6.11 8.76 -14.69
C THR A 266 6.01 8.80 -13.15
N ALA A 267 4.80 8.94 -12.62
CA ALA A 267 4.54 8.91 -11.18
C ALA A 267 4.91 7.55 -10.56
N ALA A 268 4.51 6.45 -11.19
CA ALA A 268 4.82 5.10 -10.72
C ALA A 268 6.32 4.78 -10.76
N LEU A 269 7.00 5.15 -11.85
CA LEU A 269 8.45 4.95 -11.99
C LEU A 269 9.25 5.83 -11.01
N TYR A 270 8.75 7.01 -10.65
CA TYR A 270 9.36 7.81 -9.60
C TYR A 270 9.34 7.11 -8.24
N PHE A 271 8.23 6.45 -7.89
CA PHE A 271 8.13 5.68 -6.64
C PHE A 271 9.08 4.47 -6.62
N LEU A 272 9.24 3.81 -7.77
CA LEU A 272 10.22 2.74 -7.97
C LEU A 272 11.66 3.23 -7.79
N GLU A 273 12.02 4.37 -8.39
CA GLU A 273 13.35 4.99 -8.23
C GLU A 273 13.67 5.29 -6.75
N GLN A 274 12.68 5.68 -5.95
CA GLN A 274 12.86 5.91 -4.50
C GLN A 274 13.16 4.60 -3.73
N LEU A 275 12.57 3.48 -4.15
CA LEU A 275 12.88 2.15 -3.57
C LEU A 275 14.29 1.72 -3.92
N GLU A 276 14.66 1.83 -5.20
CA GLU A 276 15.98 1.42 -5.70
C GLU A 276 17.12 2.22 -5.05
N ASN A 277 16.90 3.51 -4.81
CA ASN A 277 17.85 4.37 -4.09
C ASN A 277 17.79 4.22 -2.56
N ARG A 278 16.95 3.31 -2.04
CA ARG A 278 16.69 3.10 -0.61
C ARG A 278 16.36 4.39 0.14
N THR A 279 15.74 5.36 -0.54
CA THR A 279 15.27 6.58 0.11
C THR A 279 13.95 6.33 0.82
N LYS A 280 13.15 5.37 0.34
CA LYS A 280 11.94 4.89 1.01
C LYS A 280 11.80 3.38 0.84
N ASP A 281 12.11 2.61 1.87
CA ASP A 281 12.05 1.13 1.85
C ASP A 281 11.03 0.56 2.84
N SER A 282 10.02 1.36 3.22
CA SER A 282 8.93 0.89 4.07
C SER A 282 7.99 -0.05 3.32
N TRP A 283 7.39 -1.00 4.03
CA TRP A 283 6.38 -1.89 3.49
C TRP A 283 5.22 -1.14 2.81
N VAL A 284 4.81 -0.01 3.39
CA VAL A 284 3.76 0.86 2.83
C VAL A 284 4.20 1.44 1.48
N HIS A 285 5.45 1.90 1.37
CA HIS A 285 5.95 2.45 0.11
C HIS A 285 6.09 1.37 -0.97
N ILE A 286 6.51 0.14 -0.62
CA ILE A 286 6.55 -1.02 -1.53
C ILE A 286 5.16 -1.30 -2.10
N LEU A 287 4.16 -1.49 -1.23
CA LEU A 287 2.79 -1.79 -1.65
C LEU A 287 2.17 -0.67 -2.49
N ASN A 288 2.39 0.59 -2.10
CA ASN A 288 1.94 1.75 -2.86
C ASN A 288 2.58 1.81 -4.26
N THR A 289 3.86 1.44 -4.36
CA THR A 289 4.58 1.39 -5.65
C THR A 289 4.04 0.28 -6.54
N ILE A 290 3.83 -0.92 -6.00
CA ILE A 290 3.20 -2.03 -6.75
C ILE A 290 1.84 -1.60 -7.28
N LYS A 291 1.00 -1.00 -6.42
CA LYS A 291 -0.32 -0.50 -6.80
C LYS A 291 -0.24 0.54 -7.93
N LEU A 292 0.65 1.52 -7.81
CA LEU A 292 0.86 2.54 -8.84
C LEU A 292 1.33 1.96 -10.17
N LEU A 293 2.26 1.01 -10.14
CA LEU A 293 2.76 0.34 -11.35
C LEU A 293 1.64 -0.45 -12.03
N SER A 294 0.84 -1.21 -11.27
CA SER A 294 -0.32 -1.94 -11.79
C SER A 294 -1.37 -1.02 -12.40
N ASP A 295 -1.75 0.06 -11.70
CA ASP A 295 -2.74 1.03 -12.19
C ASP A 295 -2.25 1.82 -13.42
N SER A 296 -0.94 1.87 -13.61
CA SER A 296 -0.27 2.53 -14.75
C SER A 296 0.11 1.57 -15.88
N LYS A 297 -0.35 0.31 -15.81
CA LYS A 297 -0.07 -0.77 -16.78
C LYS A 297 1.41 -1.12 -16.95
N LEU A 298 2.20 -0.91 -15.91
CA LEU A 298 3.62 -1.29 -15.82
C LEU A 298 3.74 -2.64 -15.09
N MET A 299 3.05 -3.66 -15.61
CA MET A 299 2.96 -4.98 -14.97
C MET A 299 4.32 -5.68 -14.82
N PRO A 300 5.25 -5.64 -15.80
CA PRO A 300 6.57 -6.25 -15.61
C PRO A 300 7.33 -5.68 -14.41
N GLN A 301 7.30 -4.36 -14.23
CA GLN A 301 7.94 -3.69 -13.09
C GLN A 301 7.23 -4.07 -11.77
N ALA A 302 5.89 -4.11 -11.76
CA ALA A 302 5.13 -4.51 -10.58
C ALA A 302 5.45 -5.96 -10.16
N HIS A 303 5.47 -6.87 -11.13
CA HIS A 303 5.79 -8.28 -10.91
C HIS A 303 7.23 -8.49 -10.42
N ARG A 304 8.20 -7.80 -11.01
CA ARG A 304 9.59 -7.84 -10.54
C ARG A 304 9.70 -7.36 -9.10
N LEU A 305 9.04 -6.25 -8.78
CA LEU A 305 9.03 -5.69 -7.43
C LEU A 305 8.40 -6.65 -6.40
N ILE A 306 7.35 -7.39 -6.79
CA ILE A 306 6.76 -8.45 -5.96
C ILE A 306 7.79 -9.55 -5.68
N LEU A 307 8.48 -10.05 -6.71
CA LEU A 307 9.49 -11.11 -6.56
C LEU A 307 10.65 -10.65 -5.65
N ASP A 308 11.13 -9.43 -5.83
CA ASP A 308 12.30 -8.91 -5.11
C ASP A 308 12.02 -8.59 -3.64
N TRP A 309 10.86 -7.99 -3.35
CA TRP A 309 10.59 -7.42 -2.03
C TRP A 309 9.53 -8.17 -1.25
N VAL A 310 8.43 -8.55 -1.92
CA VAL A 310 7.30 -9.17 -1.22
C VAL A 310 7.57 -10.63 -0.96
N VAL A 311 8.05 -11.38 -1.96
CA VAL A 311 8.28 -12.82 -1.83
C VAL A 311 9.28 -13.13 -0.73
N GLU A 312 10.45 -12.49 -0.77
CA GLU A 312 11.51 -12.77 0.20
C GLU A 312 11.12 -12.33 1.62
N THR A 313 10.43 -11.20 1.78
CA THR A 313 9.91 -10.76 3.08
C THR A 313 8.94 -11.79 3.68
N LEU A 314 8.02 -12.30 2.86
CA LEU A 314 7.01 -13.26 3.31
C LEU A 314 7.60 -14.67 3.53
N VAL A 315 8.59 -15.09 2.74
CA VAL A 315 9.34 -16.33 2.98
C VAL A 315 10.03 -16.28 4.33
N ASN A 316 10.73 -15.19 4.64
CA ASN A 316 11.41 -15.00 5.92
C ASN A 316 10.44 -14.90 7.10
N ALA A 317 9.22 -14.42 6.87
CA ALA A 317 8.14 -14.42 7.86
C ALA A 317 7.34 -15.75 7.91
N ALA A 318 7.77 -16.78 7.18
CA ALA A 318 7.10 -18.07 7.03
C ALA A 318 5.62 -17.96 6.59
N GLN A 319 5.27 -16.93 5.82
CA GLN A 319 3.93 -16.69 5.28
C GLN A 319 3.72 -17.41 3.94
N TYR A 320 4.02 -18.71 3.93
CA TYR A 320 4.01 -19.55 2.72
C TYR A 320 2.62 -19.66 2.08
N GLN A 321 1.58 -19.79 2.89
CA GLN A 321 0.21 -19.91 2.40
C GLN A 321 -0.27 -18.63 1.70
N GLU A 322 0.10 -17.46 2.22
CA GLU A 322 -0.24 -16.17 1.60
C GLU A 322 0.48 -15.99 0.26
N LEU A 323 1.73 -16.43 0.16
CA LEU A 323 2.49 -16.43 -1.08
C LEU A 323 1.84 -17.30 -2.16
N LEU A 324 1.51 -18.54 -1.81
CA LEU A 324 0.90 -19.50 -2.74
C LEU A 324 -0.51 -19.08 -3.15
N ARG A 325 -1.23 -18.34 -2.31
CA ARG A 325 -2.62 -17.96 -2.56
C ARG A 325 -2.76 -16.66 -3.34
N TYR A 326 -1.98 -15.63 -3.00
CA TYR A 326 -2.25 -14.27 -3.48
C TYR A 326 -1.12 -13.65 -4.31
N TRP A 327 0.14 -13.91 -3.95
CA TRP A 327 1.26 -13.16 -4.52
C TRP A 327 1.91 -13.83 -5.72
N LEU A 328 2.13 -15.15 -5.66
CA LEU A 328 2.81 -15.89 -6.72
C LEU A 328 1.89 -16.25 -7.91
N PRO A 329 0.62 -16.66 -7.73
CA PRO A 329 -0.22 -17.06 -8.87
C PRO A 329 -0.44 -15.98 -9.94
N PRO A 330 -0.67 -14.69 -9.60
CA PRO A 330 -0.82 -13.64 -10.62
C PRO A 330 0.41 -13.47 -11.51
N LEU A 331 1.62 -13.74 -10.99
CA LEU A 331 2.87 -13.61 -11.74
C LEU A 331 2.98 -14.60 -12.90
N LEU A 332 2.26 -15.73 -12.82
CA LEU A 332 2.19 -16.72 -13.90
C LEU A 332 1.46 -16.20 -15.14
N GLN A 333 0.74 -15.08 -15.04
CA GLN A 333 0.08 -14.41 -16.16
C GLN A 333 0.94 -13.29 -16.76
N SER A 334 2.20 -13.16 -16.35
CA SER A 334 3.13 -12.17 -16.91
C SER A 334 3.47 -12.50 -18.36
N ASP A 335 3.57 -11.47 -19.20
CA ASP A 335 4.09 -11.59 -20.58
C ASP A 335 5.62 -11.81 -20.59
N ASP A 336 6.29 -11.56 -19.46
CA ASP A 336 7.72 -11.77 -19.28
C ASP A 336 8.00 -13.21 -18.82
N ARG A 337 8.70 -13.97 -19.67
CA ARG A 337 9.05 -15.37 -19.42
C ARG A 337 9.97 -15.55 -18.21
N HIS A 338 10.85 -14.59 -17.92
CA HIS A 338 11.74 -14.64 -16.76
C HIS A 338 10.96 -14.53 -15.46
N ILE A 339 9.99 -13.60 -15.40
CA ILE A 339 9.08 -13.47 -14.25
C ILE A 339 8.29 -14.76 -14.01
N VAL A 340 7.81 -15.41 -15.07
CA VAL A 340 7.08 -16.68 -14.94
C VAL A 340 8.00 -17.78 -14.42
N GLY A 341 9.24 -17.87 -14.94
CA GLY A 341 10.26 -18.81 -14.46
C GLY A 341 10.58 -18.62 -12.97
N ASP A 342 10.84 -17.39 -12.56
CA ASP A 342 11.10 -17.02 -11.15
C ASP A 342 9.90 -17.35 -10.26
N ALA A 343 8.69 -17.00 -10.69
CA ALA A 343 7.48 -17.29 -9.94
C ALA A 343 7.27 -18.80 -9.76
N LEU A 344 7.45 -19.61 -10.81
CA LEU A 344 7.37 -21.07 -10.72
C LEU A 344 8.45 -21.62 -9.79
N ASN A 345 9.69 -21.12 -9.88
CA ASN A 345 10.76 -21.51 -8.96
C ASN A 345 10.39 -21.21 -7.50
N GLN A 346 9.83 -20.02 -7.24
CA GLN A 346 9.38 -19.61 -5.91
C GLN A 346 8.20 -20.44 -5.40
N ILE A 347 7.22 -20.75 -6.25
CA ILE A 347 6.11 -21.65 -5.90
C ILE A 347 6.64 -23.03 -5.53
N GLY A 348 7.59 -23.57 -6.30
CA GLY A 348 8.27 -24.83 -6.01
C GLY A 348 9.01 -24.80 -4.67
N ARG A 349 9.81 -23.76 -4.43
CA ARG A 349 10.51 -23.52 -3.16
C ARG A 349 9.55 -23.49 -1.99
N VAL A 350 8.46 -22.72 -2.08
CA VAL A 350 7.47 -22.58 -1.01
C VAL A 350 6.70 -23.87 -0.78
N LYS A 351 6.31 -24.60 -1.83
CA LYS A 351 5.68 -25.93 -1.74
C LYS A 351 6.57 -26.94 -1.02
N SER A 352 7.88 -26.90 -1.27
CA SER A 352 8.85 -27.73 -0.55
C SER A 352 8.84 -27.42 0.95
N HIS A 353 8.84 -26.14 1.34
CA HIS A 353 8.81 -25.73 2.75
C HIS A 353 7.54 -26.19 3.50
N VAL A 354 6.41 -26.31 2.81
CA VAL A 354 5.16 -26.84 3.39
C VAL A 354 5.03 -28.37 3.27
N GLY A 355 6.05 -29.07 2.77
CA GLY A 355 6.11 -30.52 2.67
C GLY A 355 5.39 -31.13 1.44
N GLU A 356 4.94 -30.30 0.48
CA GLU A 356 4.30 -30.76 -0.76
C GLU A 356 5.35 -31.16 -1.82
N TYR A 357 6.24 -32.09 -1.49
CA TYR A 357 7.42 -32.40 -2.32
C TYR A 357 7.10 -32.84 -3.76
N GLU A 358 6.09 -33.69 -3.97
CA GLU A 358 5.73 -34.15 -5.31
C GLU A 358 5.25 -32.99 -6.20
N SER A 359 4.40 -32.12 -5.65
CA SER A 359 3.92 -30.94 -6.35
C SER A 359 5.02 -29.90 -6.55
N ALA A 360 5.91 -29.73 -5.57
CA ALA A 360 7.09 -28.87 -5.69
C ALA A 360 7.98 -29.31 -6.86
N ILE A 361 8.29 -30.61 -6.97
CA ILE A 361 9.07 -31.16 -8.08
C ILE A 361 8.40 -30.91 -9.44
N GLU A 362 7.08 -31.10 -9.53
CA GLU A 362 6.34 -30.85 -10.77
C GLU A 362 6.44 -29.38 -11.21
N VAL A 363 6.23 -28.44 -10.29
CA VAL A 363 6.31 -27.01 -10.57
C VAL A 363 7.75 -26.58 -10.88
N LEU A 364 8.75 -27.11 -10.16
CA LEU A 364 10.16 -26.82 -10.44
C LEU A 364 10.56 -27.31 -11.84
N LYS A 365 10.08 -28.48 -12.28
CA LYS A 365 10.30 -28.93 -13.67
C LYS A 365 9.67 -28.00 -14.70
N GLN A 366 8.49 -27.44 -14.41
CA GLN A 366 7.91 -26.40 -15.27
C GLN A 366 8.81 -25.16 -15.29
N ALA A 367 9.35 -24.71 -14.15
CA ALA A 367 10.28 -23.58 -14.09
C ALA A 367 11.53 -23.80 -14.97
N MET A 368 12.05 -25.04 -15.05
CA MET A 368 13.19 -25.39 -15.92
C MET A 368 12.89 -25.11 -17.40
N GLU A 369 11.66 -25.40 -17.86
CA GLU A 369 11.26 -25.16 -19.25
C GLU A 369 11.27 -23.68 -19.63
N TYR A 370 11.17 -22.78 -18.65
CA TYR A 370 11.21 -21.34 -18.84
C TYR A 370 12.62 -20.74 -18.80
N THR A 371 13.59 -21.44 -18.20
CA THR A 371 14.87 -20.85 -17.77
C THR A 371 16.10 -21.47 -18.45
N VAL A 372 16.03 -22.73 -18.89
CA VAL A 372 17.18 -23.56 -19.34
C VAL A 372 18.17 -22.92 -20.34
N ASN A 373 17.71 -22.02 -21.21
CA ASN A 373 18.57 -21.41 -22.23
C ASN A 373 18.70 -19.88 -22.10
N ASP A 374 17.86 -19.26 -21.27
CA ASP A 374 17.69 -17.81 -21.26
C ASP A 374 18.10 -17.21 -19.89
N ASP A 375 18.09 -18.02 -18.82
CA ASP A 375 18.29 -17.56 -17.44
C ASP A 375 19.12 -18.58 -16.62
N PRO A 376 20.46 -18.50 -16.69
CA PRO A 376 21.32 -19.44 -15.97
C PRO A 376 21.19 -19.31 -14.44
N ASP A 377 20.90 -18.11 -13.93
CA ASP A 377 20.75 -17.86 -12.49
C ASP A 377 19.49 -18.59 -11.97
N THR A 378 18.33 -18.35 -12.60
CA THR A 378 17.09 -19.03 -12.17
C THR A 378 17.13 -20.53 -12.44
N TYR A 379 17.71 -20.98 -13.56
CA TYR A 379 17.86 -22.42 -13.82
C TYR A 379 18.73 -23.10 -12.77
N GLY A 380 19.84 -22.47 -12.37
CA GLY A 380 20.69 -22.93 -11.28
C GLY A 380 19.92 -23.00 -9.96
N SER A 381 19.14 -21.95 -9.62
CA SER A 381 18.29 -21.92 -8.44
C SER A 381 17.24 -23.06 -8.42
N VAL A 382 16.63 -23.36 -9.55
CA VAL A 382 15.67 -24.48 -9.70
C VAL A 382 16.32 -25.84 -9.42
N LEU A 383 17.52 -26.08 -9.97
CA LEU A 383 18.29 -27.29 -9.70
C LEU A 383 18.67 -27.43 -8.22
N ASN A 384 19.08 -26.32 -7.59
CA ASN A 384 19.38 -26.28 -6.16
C ASN A 384 18.14 -26.60 -5.31
N ASN A 385 16.96 -26.06 -5.66
CA ASN A 385 15.70 -26.37 -4.98
C ASN A 385 15.28 -27.83 -5.17
N LEU A 386 15.46 -28.41 -6.37
CA LEU A 386 15.23 -29.84 -6.60
C LEU A 386 16.18 -30.71 -5.77
N ALA A 387 17.45 -30.32 -5.66
CA ALA A 387 18.42 -31.03 -4.85
C ALA A 387 18.08 -30.99 -3.36
N ASN A 388 17.62 -29.85 -2.83
CA ASN A 388 17.17 -29.75 -1.44
C ASN A 388 16.02 -30.73 -1.15
N ILE A 389 15.05 -30.86 -2.05
CA ILE A 389 13.99 -31.87 -1.93
C ILE A 389 14.57 -33.29 -1.89
N GLN A 390 15.61 -33.57 -2.69
CA GLN A 390 16.27 -34.88 -2.70
C GLN A 390 17.08 -35.14 -1.42
N LEU A 391 17.73 -34.12 -0.86
CA LEU A 391 18.38 -34.20 0.45
C LEU A 391 17.37 -34.55 1.54
N ASP A 392 16.22 -33.88 1.55
CA ASP A 392 15.13 -34.17 2.50
C ASP A 392 14.60 -35.61 2.36
N GLN A 393 14.60 -36.15 1.13
CA GLN A 393 14.20 -37.52 0.83
C GLN A 393 15.30 -38.58 1.09
N GLY A 394 16.54 -38.14 1.39
CA GLY A 394 17.69 -39.02 1.61
C GLY A 394 18.39 -39.52 0.35
N ASP A 395 18.10 -38.95 -0.83
CA ASP A 395 18.73 -39.29 -2.11
C ASP A 395 19.94 -38.39 -2.37
N TYR A 396 20.97 -38.54 -1.53
CA TYR A 396 22.12 -37.63 -1.46
C TYR A 396 22.95 -37.63 -2.75
N GLU A 397 23.13 -38.79 -3.39
CA GLU A 397 23.89 -38.88 -4.63
C GLU A 397 23.23 -38.09 -5.77
N LYS A 398 21.90 -38.16 -5.91
CA LYS A 398 21.21 -37.34 -6.91
C LYS A 398 21.21 -35.86 -6.57
N ALA A 399 21.10 -35.52 -5.28
CA ALA A 399 21.20 -34.14 -4.83
C ALA A 399 22.55 -33.52 -5.22
N ILE A 400 23.66 -34.24 -4.98
CA ILE A 400 25.01 -33.77 -5.35
C ILE A 400 25.10 -33.53 -6.86
N VAL A 401 24.62 -34.45 -7.70
CA VAL A 401 24.64 -34.27 -9.16
C VAL A 401 23.89 -33.00 -9.59
N ASN A 402 22.70 -32.77 -9.02
CA ASN A 402 21.91 -31.56 -9.31
C ASN A 402 22.58 -30.28 -8.78
N LEU A 403 23.21 -30.34 -7.61
CA LEU A 403 23.93 -29.20 -7.03
C LEU A 403 25.21 -28.86 -7.79
N GLU A 404 25.95 -29.85 -8.29
CA GLU A 404 27.11 -29.63 -9.15
C GLU A 404 26.69 -28.99 -10.48
N GLU A 405 25.57 -29.44 -11.05
CA GLU A 405 25.01 -28.80 -12.24
C GLU A 405 24.52 -27.38 -11.94
N SER A 406 23.82 -27.17 -10.82
CA SER A 406 23.41 -25.85 -10.34
C SER A 406 24.61 -24.90 -10.24
N LEU A 407 25.69 -25.34 -9.57
CA LEU A 407 26.91 -24.57 -9.39
C LEU A 407 27.54 -24.15 -10.72
N ARG A 408 27.48 -25.02 -11.74
CA ARG A 408 27.96 -24.70 -13.09
C ARG A 408 27.17 -23.55 -13.72
N PHE A 409 25.85 -23.48 -13.50
CA PHE A 409 24.98 -22.46 -14.07
C PHE A 409 25.07 -21.12 -13.32
N VAL A 410 25.00 -21.12 -11.98
CA VAL A 410 25.12 -19.88 -11.19
C VAL A 410 26.48 -19.20 -11.38
N ARG A 411 27.55 -19.96 -11.61
CA ARG A 411 28.88 -19.42 -11.99
C ARG A 411 28.95 -18.80 -13.39
N GLN A 412 28.01 -19.14 -14.28
CA GLN A 412 27.92 -18.53 -15.61
C GLN A 412 27.08 -17.25 -15.60
N GLY A 413 26.18 -17.13 -14.61
CA GLY A 413 25.35 -15.95 -14.42
C GLY A 413 25.98 -14.92 -13.49
N THR A 414 25.14 -14.20 -12.76
CA THR A 414 25.53 -13.07 -11.90
C THR A 414 25.08 -13.22 -10.45
N ASP A 415 24.41 -14.33 -10.11
CA ASP A 415 23.88 -14.59 -8.77
C ASP A 415 24.96 -15.15 -7.82
N ILE A 416 25.72 -14.23 -7.21
CA ILE A 416 26.76 -14.55 -6.20
C ILE A 416 26.16 -15.21 -4.96
N GLU A 417 24.95 -14.78 -4.55
CA GLU A 417 24.25 -15.35 -3.40
C GLU A 417 23.82 -16.80 -3.70
N GLY A 418 23.27 -17.05 -4.90
CA GLY A 418 22.95 -18.38 -5.39
C GLY A 418 24.17 -19.31 -5.47
N GLU A 419 25.35 -18.79 -5.86
CA GLU A 419 26.60 -19.56 -5.81
C GLU A 419 26.95 -19.98 -4.37
N ALA A 420 26.93 -19.04 -3.42
CA ALA A 420 27.24 -19.34 -2.02
C ALA A 420 26.27 -20.36 -1.42
N ILE A 421 24.97 -20.21 -1.69
CA ILE A 421 23.93 -21.16 -1.23
C ILE A 421 24.18 -22.55 -1.81
N THR A 422 24.47 -22.66 -3.10
CA THR A 422 24.71 -23.94 -3.77
C THR A 422 25.94 -24.65 -3.21
N LEU A 423 27.04 -23.92 -2.99
CA LEU A 423 28.25 -24.43 -2.34
C LEU A 423 27.96 -24.92 -0.92
N ASN A 424 27.19 -24.17 -0.14
CA ASN A 424 26.79 -24.58 1.20
C ASN A 424 25.99 -25.90 1.16
N ASN A 425 25.04 -26.03 0.23
CA ASN A 425 24.22 -27.23 0.08
C ASN A 425 25.04 -28.44 -0.39
N LEU A 426 26.06 -28.24 -1.25
CA LEU A 426 27.04 -29.29 -1.59
C LEU A 426 27.79 -29.76 -0.33
N GLY A 427 28.27 -28.81 0.47
CA GLY A 427 28.94 -29.11 1.73
C GLY A 427 28.06 -29.93 2.68
N GLN A 428 26.79 -29.56 2.80
CA GLN A 428 25.79 -30.31 3.57
C GLN A 428 25.56 -31.72 3.01
N ALA A 429 25.41 -31.86 1.70
CA ALA A 429 25.18 -33.14 1.04
C ALA A 429 26.34 -34.13 1.28
N TYR A 430 27.59 -33.69 1.09
CA TYR A 430 28.78 -34.51 1.37
C TYR A 430 28.90 -34.87 2.85
N ALA A 431 28.58 -33.95 3.76
CA ALA A 431 28.57 -34.23 5.19
C ALA A 431 27.53 -35.30 5.57
N LEU A 432 26.34 -35.27 4.96
CA LEU A 432 25.29 -36.29 5.15
C LEU A 432 25.72 -37.67 4.63
N MET A 433 26.58 -37.73 3.61
CA MET A 433 27.20 -38.96 3.13
C MET A 433 28.41 -39.42 3.96
N GLY A 434 28.87 -38.60 4.93
CA GLY A 434 30.05 -38.88 5.75
C GLY A 434 31.39 -38.51 5.11
N ASP A 435 31.37 -37.81 3.98
CA ASP A 435 32.57 -37.28 3.31
C ASP A 435 32.89 -35.88 3.82
N PHE A 436 33.56 -35.83 4.97
CA PHE A 436 33.88 -34.58 5.65
C PHE A 436 34.98 -33.76 4.97
N GLU A 437 35.78 -34.37 4.10
CA GLU A 437 36.84 -33.68 3.36
C GLU A 437 36.22 -32.78 2.29
N ASN A 438 35.38 -33.36 1.41
CA ASN A 438 34.64 -32.57 0.42
C ASN A 438 33.68 -31.58 1.09
N ALA A 439 33.02 -31.98 2.19
CA ALA A 439 32.13 -31.07 2.92
C ALA A 439 32.86 -29.80 3.40
N TYR A 440 34.06 -29.94 3.95
CA TYR A 440 34.88 -28.82 4.40
C TYR A 440 35.26 -27.91 3.22
N GLU A 441 35.72 -28.47 2.11
CA GLU A 441 36.13 -27.70 0.93
C GLU A 441 34.99 -26.83 0.37
N TYR A 442 33.79 -27.40 0.24
CA TYR A 442 32.63 -26.66 -0.27
C TYR A 442 32.12 -25.59 0.71
N LEU A 443 32.11 -25.87 2.01
CA LEU A 443 31.72 -24.88 3.03
C LEU A 443 32.73 -23.72 3.13
N GLU A 444 34.03 -24.02 3.01
CA GLU A 444 35.08 -23.00 2.95
C GLU A 444 34.93 -22.13 1.70
N ALA A 445 34.66 -22.74 0.54
CA ALA A 445 34.38 -22.01 -0.70
C ALA A 445 33.13 -21.13 -0.57
N ALA A 446 32.05 -21.62 0.03
CA ALA A 446 30.83 -20.84 0.27
C ALA A 446 31.10 -19.60 1.12
N LEU A 447 31.91 -19.73 2.17
CA LEU A 447 32.31 -18.62 3.02
C LEU A 447 33.14 -17.58 2.26
N VAL A 448 34.06 -18.03 1.41
CA VAL A 448 34.87 -17.14 0.57
C VAL A 448 33.99 -16.33 -0.38
N VAL A 449 32.99 -16.96 -1.01
CA VAL A 449 32.06 -16.29 -1.93
C VAL A 449 31.16 -15.30 -1.18
N HIS A 450 30.61 -15.69 -0.02
CA HIS A 450 29.74 -14.83 0.79
C HIS A 450 30.45 -13.58 1.37
N HIS A 451 31.78 -13.56 1.41
CA HIS A 451 32.55 -12.41 1.93
C HIS A 451 32.78 -11.28 0.91
N PHE A 452 32.31 -11.44 -0.34
CA PHE A 452 32.27 -10.40 -1.36
C PHE A 452 30.87 -9.85 -1.52
#